data_AF-A0A8M1HAG7-F1
#
_entry.id   AF-A0A8M1HAG7-F1
#
_cell.length_a   1.000
_cell.length_b   1.000
_cell.length_c   1.000
_cell.angle_alpha   90.00
_cell.angle_beta   90.00
_cell.angle_gamma   90.00
#
_symmetry.space_group_name_H-M   'P 1'
#
loop_
_entity.id
_entity.type
_entity.pdbx_description
1 polymer ?
#
loop_
_entity_poly.entity_id
_entity_poly.type
_entity_poly.pdbx_seq_one_letter_code
_entity_poly.pdbx_strand_id
1 'polypeptide(L)'
;MSPSPSVPSSVEFVKAADIKVIAALGDSLTTAIGANATTVLGIPIEFRHVSWSIGGYGSFQDVVTLANIIKLFNPNLLGASPGKTVHGMEAHISDTGFNLAVTGHNTFNLPGQTRNLIDTLRGYQGLNFEEDWKLLTILMGMNDICDYCKDKALFSVDNFIHYMTLSLEMLMNEVPRMIVNVVQILPMHTLREVQKPTPGCLLQRSFCSCLIEPIAKSPELQELVQVNLEFQRRLEELLYSDRFFRDDFAVVLQPFLKHADPPRLANGKVDMTFFTHDCFHFTIKGHEELAKGLWNNMFQPEGGKMIVSSFSDPISLICPPVEHPYIFTRPVAARSDPMLLQCGSSWQWAIALLFSLRVALGLDSTLLGLCW
;
A
#
# COMPACT_ATOMS: atom_id res chain seq x y z
N MET A 1 -10.22 16.59 9.67
CA MET A 1 -8.86 17.03 10.03
C MET A 1 -8.44 18.14 9.08
N SER A 2 -8.05 19.32 9.58
CA SER A 2 -7.56 20.43 8.75
C SER A 2 -6.04 20.35 8.55
N PRO A 3 -5.49 21.06 7.55
CA PRO A 3 -4.05 21.27 7.42
C PRO A 3 -3.42 21.84 8.69
N SER A 4 -2.13 21.59 8.86
CA SER A 4 -1.32 22.18 9.92
C SER A 4 -1.19 23.71 9.74
N PRO A 5 -1.06 24.50 10.83
CA PRO A 5 -0.98 25.96 10.74
C PRO A 5 0.20 26.48 9.90
N SER A 6 1.27 25.70 9.83
CA SER A 6 2.44 25.90 8.98
C SER A 6 2.85 24.56 8.37
N VAL A 7 3.60 24.59 7.27
CA VAL A 7 4.15 23.37 6.68
C VAL A 7 5.07 22.70 7.72
N PRO A 8 4.83 21.44 8.10
CA PRO A 8 5.66 20.75 9.09
C PRO A 8 7.10 20.62 8.61
N SER A 9 8.07 20.90 9.48
CA SER A 9 9.49 20.67 9.19
C SER A 9 9.91 19.23 9.46
N SER A 10 9.22 18.54 10.37
CA SER A 10 9.48 17.14 10.72
C SER A 10 8.38 16.21 10.20
N VAL A 11 8.82 15.07 9.69
CA VAL A 11 8.03 13.96 9.18
C VAL A 11 7.11 13.35 10.23
N GLU A 12 7.44 13.53 11.51
CA GLU A 12 6.63 13.05 12.64
C GLU A 12 5.39 13.91 12.91
N PHE A 13 5.32 15.12 12.33
CA PHE A 13 4.19 16.05 12.51
C PHE A 13 3.36 16.25 11.23
N VAL A 14 3.51 15.36 10.25
CA VAL A 14 2.77 15.42 8.98
C VAL A 14 1.39 14.80 9.13
N LYS A 15 0.35 15.59 8.88
CA LYS A 15 -1.04 15.09 8.79
C LYS A 15 -1.35 14.72 7.34
N ALA A 16 -2.39 13.89 7.10
CA ALA A 16 -2.85 13.64 5.73
C ALA A 16 -3.23 14.92 4.97
N ALA A 17 -3.72 15.95 5.67
CA ALA A 17 -4.07 17.25 5.11
C ALA A 17 -2.85 18.07 4.63
N ASP A 18 -1.65 17.74 5.10
CA ASP A 18 -0.40 18.42 4.76
C ASP A 18 0.24 17.85 3.48
N ILE A 19 -0.16 16.64 3.07
CA ILE A 19 0.32 16.00 1.84
C ILE A 19 -0.17 16.80 0.63
N LYS A 20 0.78 17.30 -0.17
CA LYS A 20 0.51 18.06 -1.40
C LYS A 20 0.63 17.21 -2.65
N VAL A 21 1.50 16.21 -2.62
CA VAL A 21 1.78 15.33 -3.76
C VAL A 21 1.59 13.88 -3.35
N ILE A 22 0.88 13.12 -4.18
CA ILE A 22 0.84 11.66 -4.11
C ILE A 22 1.52 11.06 -5.36
N ALA A 23 2.34 10.04 -5.16
CA ALA A 23 3.05 9.34 -6.21
C ALA A 23 3.02 7.82 -5.96
N ALA A 24 3.25 7.04 -7.03
CA ALA A 24 3.32 5.58 -6.93
C ALA A 24 4.36 5.00 -7.89
N LEU A 25 5.17 4.08 -7.37
CA LEU A 25 6.06 3.22 -8.14
C LEU A 25 5.65 1.77 -7.93
N GLY A 26 5.89 0.91 -8.91
CA GLY A 26 5.48 -0.48 -8.81
C GLY A 26 5.33 -1.16 -10.16
N ASP A 27 4.51 -2.19 -10.15
CA ASP A 27 4.25 -3.06 -11.29
C ASP A 27 2.78 -2.98 -11.76
N SER A 28 2.31 -4.06 -12.38
CA SER A 28 0.98 -4.22 -12.93
C SER A 28 -0.15 -4.08 -11.91
N LEU A 29 0.08 -4.40 -10.63
CA LEU A 29 -0.93 -4.17 -9.60
C LEU A 29 -1.08 -2.68 -9.31
N THR A 30 0.02 -1.91 -9.34
CA THR A 30 -0.01 -0.46 -9.15
C THR A 30 -0.56 0.28 -10.37
N THR A 31 -0.41 -0.24 -11.58
CA THR A 31 -1.06 0.30 -12.80
C THR A 31 -2.57 -0.02 -12.86
N ALA A 32 -3.05 -0.90 -11.99
CA ALA A 32 -4.42 -1.41 -11.99
C ALA A 32 -4.80 -2.07 -13.33
N ILE A 33 -3.90 -2.90 -13.86
CA ILE A 33 -4.12 -3.60 -15.13
C ILE A 33 -5.40 -4.44 -15.07
N GLY A 34 -6.27 -4.28 -16.06
CA GLY A 34 -7.52 -5.02 -16.15
C GLY A 34 -8.55 -4.77 -15.05
N ALA A 35 -8.32 -3.83 -14.11
CA ALA A 35 -9.12 -3.72 -12.88
C ALA A 35 -10.62 -3.48 -13.11
N ASN A 36 -10.99 -2.86 -14.23
CA ASN A 36 -12.38 -2.67 -14.66
C ASN A 36 -12.64 -3.27 -16.06
N ALA A 37 -11.88 -4.29 -16.45
CA ALA A 37 -12.10 -5.00 -17.70
C ALA A 37 -13.33 -5.90 -17.60
N THR A 38 -14.20 -5.84 -18.61
CA THR A 38 -15.41 -6.68 -18.72
C THR A 38 -15.17 -7.97 -19.50
N THR A 39 -14.03 -8.08 -20.19
CA THR A 39 -13.62 -9.26 -20.96
C THR A 39 -12.09 -9.40 -20.94
N VAL A 40 -11.59 -10.57 -21.37
CA VAL A 40 -10.15 -10.86 -21.52
C VAL A 40 -9.44 -9.84 -22.44
N LEU A 41 -10.12 -9.30 -23.45
CA LEU A 41 -9.54 -8.30 -24.36
C LEU A 41 -9.22 -6.97 -23.68
N GLY A 42 -9.85 -6.69 -22.52
CA GLY A 42 -9.60 -5.49 -21.73
C GLY A 42 -8.41 -5.61 -20.76
N ILE A 43 -7.79 -6.79 -20.64
CA ILE A 43 -6.65 -7.00 -19.71
C ILE A 43 -5.51 -6.01 -19.98
N PRO A 44 -5.06 -5.76 -21.22
CA PRO A 44 -3.95 -4.83 -21.45
C PRO A 44 -4.22 -3.36 -21.08
N ILE A 45 -5.46 -2.99 -20.73
CA ILE A 45 -5.82 -1.64 -20.32
C ILE A 45 -5.42 -1.46 -18.85
N GLU A 46 -4.64 -0.43 -18.57
CA GLU A 46 -4.20 -0.05 -17.23
C GLU A 46 -5.16 1.01 -16.68
N PHE A 47 -5.99 0.64 -15.70
CA PHE A 47 -7.00 1.52 -15.13
C PHE A 47 -6.41 2.39 -14.01
N ARG A 48 -5.35 3.16 -14.29
CA ARG A 48 -4.58 3.90 -13.29
C ARG A 48 -5.43 4.77 -12.35
N HIS A 49 -6.48 5.39 -12.87
CA HIS A 49 -7.49 6.16 -12.13
C HIS A 49 -8.25 5.42 -11.01
N VAL A 50 -8.26 4.08 -10.99
CA VAL A 50 -8.82 3.27 -9.89
C VAL A 50 -7.73 2.50 -9.12
N SER A 51 -6.46 2.83 -9.33
CA SER A 51 -5.36 2.23 -8.59
C SER A 51 -5.48 2.51 -7.09
N TRP A 52 -5.23 1.49 -6.27
CA TRP A 52 -5.49 1.50 -4.83
C TRP A 52 -4.68 2.59 -4.11
N SER A 53 -3.46 2.84 -4.56
CA SER A 53 -2.53 3.76 -3.92
C SER A 53 -2.60 5.20 -4.45
N ILE A 54 -3.17 5.45 -5.63
CA ILE A 54 -3.05 6.77 -6.30
C ILE A 54 -4.20 7.16 -7.24
N GLY A 55 -5.15 6.26 -7.51
CA GLY A 55 -6.23 6.51 -8.46
C GLY A 55 -7.08 7.73 -8.10
N GLY A 56 -7.32 8.62 -9.05
CA GLY A 56 -8.02 9.88 -8.85
C GLY A 56 -9.44 9.94 -9.40
N TYR A 57 -10.05 8.81 -9.77
CA TYR A 57 -11.41 8.77 -10.32
C TYR A 57 -12.44 9.27 -9.31
N GLY A 58 -13.21 10.29 -9.68
CA GLY A 58 -14.29 10.82 -8.84
C GLY A 58 -13.80 11.24 -7.45
N SER A 59 -14.56 10.80 -6.45
CA SER A 59 -14.32 11.01 -5.02
C SER A 59 -14.16 9.69 -4.28
N PHE A 60 -13.89 9.78 -2.97
CA PHE A 60 -13.86 8.61 -2.08
C PHE A 60 -15.18 7.81 -2.07
N GLN A 61 -16.31 8.45 -2.36
CA GLN A 61 -17.63 7.77 -2.43
C GLN A 61 -17.80 6.97 -3.74
N ASP A 62 -17.05 7.32 -4.79
CA ASP A 62 -17.14 6.67 -6.09
C ASP A 62 -16.20 5.47 -6.17
N VAL A 63 -14.93 5.68 -5.80
CA VAL A 63 -13.90 4.64 -5.72
C VAL A 63 -12.97 4.93 -4.55
N VAL A 64 -12.81 3.94 -3.68
CA VAL A 64 -11.90 4.04 -2.53
C VAL A 64 -10.46 3.84 -2.98
N THR A 65 -9.70 4.92 -3.04
CA THR A 65 -8.24 4.93 -3.25
C THR A 65 -7.57 5.77 -2.17
N LEU A 66 -6.29 5.57 -1.93
CA LEU A 66 -5.54 6.42 -0.99
C LEU A 66 -5.58 7.90 -1.42
N ALA A 67 -5.44 8.20 -2.72
CA ALA A 67 -5.56 9.57 -3.23
C ALA A 67 -6.92 10.19 -2.92
N ASN A 68 -8.01 9.45 -3.14
CA ASN A 68 -9.36 9.95 -2.88
C ASN A 68 -9.65 10.10 -1.38
N ILE A 69 -9.09 9.24 -0.52
CA ILE A 69 -9.16 9.44 0.95
C ILE A 69 -8.42 10.73 1.34
N ILE A 70 -7.20 10.96 0.83
CA ILE A 70 -6.43 12.16 1.15
C ILE A 70 -7.13 13.44 0.64
N LYS A 71 -7.81 13.37 -0.51
CA LYS A 71 -8.60 14.51 -1.04
C LYS A 71 -9.72 14.97 -0.12
N LEU A 72 -10.21 14.13 0.80
CA LEU A 72 -11.14 14.56 1.85
C LEU A 72 -10.53 15.64 2.77
N PHE A 73 -9.21 15.64 2.92
CA PHE A 73 -8.47 16.55 3.78
C PHE A 73 -7.69 17.62 3.00
N ASN A 74 -7.26 17.31 1.78
CA ASN A 74 -6.64 18.27 0.86
C ASN A 74 -7.19 18.08 -0.58
N PRO A 75 -8.23 18.83 -0.99
CA PRO A 75 -8.83 18.72 -2.31
C PRO A 75 -7.89 19.06 -3.49
N ASN A 76 -6.81 19.80 -3.23
CA ASN A 76 -5.84 20.24 -4.24
C ASN A 76 -4.65 19.28 -4.40
N LEU A 77 -4.82 18.00 -4.03
CA LEU A 77 -3.79 16.97 -4.10
C LEU A 77 -3.28 16.78 -5.55
N LEU A 78 -1.97 16.92 -5.75
CA LEU A 78 -1.31 16.71 -7.03
C LEU A 78 -0.91 15.24 -7.22
N GLY A 79 -0.86 14.79 -8.47
CA GLY A 79 -0.29 13.50 -8.86
C GLY A 79 -1.28 12.32 -8.93
N ALA A 80 -2.51 12.48 -8.44
CA ALA A 80 -3.54 11.43 -8.56
C ALA A 80 -3.78 11.07 -10.04
N SER A 81 -3.86 9.78 -10.36
CA SER A 81 -4.02 9.32 -11.74
C SER A 81 -5.41 9.66 -12.27
N PRO A 82 -5.55 10.38 -13.39
CA PRO A 82 -6.86 10.80 -13.88
C PRO A 82 -7.50 9.79 -14.84
N GLY A 83 -6.70 8.95 -15.51
CA GLY A 83 -7.19 8.18 -16.66
C GLY A 83 -6.75 6.73 -16.75
N LYS A 84 -6.90 6.20 -17.96
CA LYS A 84 -6.48 4.87 -18.39
C LYS A 84 -5.27 5.02 -19.30
N THR A 85 -4.41 4.03 -19.27
CA THR A 85 -3.34 3.84 -20.25
C THR A 85 -3.45 2.44 -20.83
N VAL A 86 -2.55 2.09 -21.75
CA VAL A 86 -2.49 0.74 -22.32
C VAL A 86 -1.07 0.23 -22.17
N HIS A 87 -0.96 -0.98 -21.64
CA HIS A 87 0.32 -1.65 -21.46
C HIS A 87 1.11 -1.71 -22.78
N GLY A 88 2.39 -1.35 -22.71
CA GLY A 88 3.30 -1.33 -23.86
C GLY A 88 3.19 -0.10 -24.75
N MET A 89 2.27 0.83 -24.46
CA MET A 89 2.19 2.12 -25.14
C MET A 89 2.74 3.23 -24.25
N GLU A 90 3.43 4.18 -24.86
CA GLU A 90 3.89 5.39 -24.17
C GLU A 90 2.68 6.19 -23.67
N ALA A 91 2.74 6.67 -22.44
CA ALA A 91 1.68 7.45 -21.81
C ALA A 91 2.26 8.75 -21.25
N HIS A 92 1.56 9.85 -21.47
CA HIS A 92 1.96 11.15 -20.96
C HIS A 92 1.58 11.31 -19.49
N ILE A 93 2.28 12.19 -18.76
CA ILE A 93 2.02 12.44 -17.33
C ILE A 93 0.58 12.91 -17.06
N SER A 94 -0.07 13.53 -18.06
CA SER A 94 -1.47 13.92 -18.00
C SER A 94 -2.44 12.74 -17.91
N ASP A 95 -2.04 11.55 -18.36
CA ASP A 95 -2.86 10.34 -18.34
C ASP A 95 -2.52 9.45 -17.14
N THR A 96 -1.24 9.41 -16.76
CA THR A 96 -0.74 8.58 -15.65
C THR A 96 -0.89 9.26 -14.29
N GLY A 97 -0.91 10.60 -14.23
CA GLY A 97 -0.51 11.30 -13.01
C GLY A 97 0.90 10.89 -12.60
N PHE A 98 1.21 10.93 -11.30
CA PHE A 98 2.49 10.44 -10.76
C PHE A 98 2.47 8.93 -10.44
N ASN A 99 1.57 8.17 -11.08
CA ASN A 99 1.66 6.73 -11.11
C ASN A 99 2.65 6.34 -12.21
N LEU A 100 3.92 6.18 -11.84
CA LEU A 100 5.00 5.82 -12.75
C LEU A 100 5.33 4.32 -12.71
N ALA A 101 4.43 3.52 -12.13
CA ALA A 101 4.50 2.07 -12.18
C ALA A 101 4.40 1.57 -13.63
N VAL A 102 5.06 0.44 -13.89
CA VAL A 102 5.09 -0.19 -15.21
C VAL A 102 4.77 -1.67 -15.09
N THR A 103 3.72 -2.09 -15.78
CA THR A 103 3.29 -3.49 -15.85
C THR A 103 4.45 -4.40 -16.27
N GLY A 104 4.68 -5.45 -15.48
CA GLY A 104 5.73 -6.45 -15.72
C GLY A 104 7.13 -6.07 -15.19
N HIS A 105 7.32 -4.87 -14.63
CA HIS A 105 8.58 -4.53 -13.98
C HIS A 105 8.76 -5.31 -12.67
N ASN A 106 10.02 -5.57 -12.34
CA ASN A 106 10.49 -6.19 -11.10
C ASN A 106 11.45 -5.23 -10.38
N THR A 107 12.05 -5.64 -9.27
CA THR A 107 12.91 -4.72 -8.48
C THR A 107 14.14 -4.23 -9.22
N PHE A 108 14.69 -4.99 -10.17
CA PHE A 108 15.79 -4.52 -11.03
C PHE A 108 15.44 -3.22 -11.77
N ASN A 109 14.17 -3.01 -12.13
CA ASN A 109 13.71 -1.80 -12.81
C ASN A 109 13.37 -0.64 -11.87
N LEU A 110 13.25 -0.87 -10.55
CA LEU A 110 12.79 0.13 -9.58
C LEU A 110 13.71 1.37 -9.50
N PRO A 111 15.05 1.26 -9.58
CA PRO A 111 15.92 2.45 -9.62
C PRO A 111 15.64 3.36 -10.83
N GLY A 112 15.30 2.77 -11.98
CA GLY A 112 14.91 3.51 -13.18
C GLY A 112 13.58 4.26 -13.00
N GLN A 113 12.57 3.60 -12.43
CA GLN A 113 11.31 4.26 -12.07
C GLN A 113 11.53 5.40 -11.06
N THR A 114 12.44 5.18 -10.10
CA THR A 114 12.80 6.16 -9.07
C THR A 114 13.45 7.40 -9.67
N ARG A 115 14.41 7.22 -10.59
CA ARG A 115 15.03 8.34 -11.31
C ARG A 115 13.97 9.16 -12.06
N ASN A 116 13.09 8.48 -12.81
CA ASN A 116 12.01 9.12 -13.54
C ASN A 116 11.09 9.93 -12.61
N LEU A 117 10.75 9.40 -11.42
CA LEU A 117 9.97 10.13 -10.43
C LEU A 117 10.68 11.40 -9.95
N ILE A 118 11.96 11.30 -9.58
CA ILE A 118 12.74 12.45 -9.09
C ILE A 118 12.76 13.56 -10.15
N ASP A 119 13.06 13.20 -11.40
CA ASP A 119 13.15 14.14 -12.51
C ASP A 119 11.78 14.76 -12.82
N THR A 120 10.71 13.94 -12.79
CA THR A 120 9.32 14.40 -12.94
C THR A 120 8.96 15.41 -11.86
N LEU A 121 9.23 15.11 -10.59
CA LEU A 121 8.89 16.00 -9.47
C LEU A 121 9.67 17.31 -9.54
N ARG A 122 10.95 17.30 -9.92
CA ARG A 122 11.76 18.52 -10.08
C ARG A 122 11.25 19.41 -11.22
N GLY A 123 10.78 18.81 -12.30
CA GLY A 123 10.31 19.52 -13.49
C GLY A 123 8.83 19.95 -13.46
N TYR A 124 8.05 19.50 -12.47
CA TYR A 124 6.60 19.68 -12.50
C TYR A 124 6.17 21.10 -12.10
N GLN A 125 5.50 21.80 -13.01
CA GLN A 125 4.96 23.13 -12.74
C GLN A 125 3.81 23.07 -11.72
N GLY A 126 3.86 23.91 -10.69
CA GLY A 126 2.85 23.98 -9.63
C GLY A 126 3.17 23.12 -8.39
N LEU A 127 4.27 22.38 -8.41
CA LEU A 127 4.86 21.73 -7.23
C LEU A 127 6.02 22.59 -6.71
N ASN A 128 6.01 22.92 -5.42
CA ASN A 128 7.22 23.40 -4.75
C ASN A 128 8.06 22.19 -4.31
N PHE A 129 9.07 21.84 -5.11
CA PHE A 129 9.89 20.65 -4.88
C PHE A 129 10.57 20.65 -3.50
N GLU A 130 10.96 21.79 -2.96
CA GLU A 130 11.64 21.87 -1.65
C GLU A 130 10.67 21.81 -0.47
N GLU A 131 9.52 22.47 -0.59
CA GLU A 131 8.65 22.73 0.57
C GLU A 131 7.44 21.80 0.67
N ASP A 132 6.93 21.26 -0.43
CA ASP A 132 5.68 20.48 -0.42
C ASP A 132 5.91 19.05 0.09
N TRP A 133 5.07 18.57 1.02
CA TRP A 133 5.14 17.18 1.46
C TRP A 133 4.65 16.21 0.37
N LYS A 134 5.46 15.19 0.12
CA LYS A 134 5.24 14.16 -0.90
C LYS A 134 5.00 12.82 -0.21
N LEU A 135 3.95 12.12 -0.65
CA LEU A 135 3.66 10.75 -0.24
C LEU A 135 3.85 9.80 -1.42
N LEU A 136 4.81 8.90 -1.31
CA LEU A 136 5.05 7.87 -2.32
C LEU A 136 4.60 6.51 -1.78
N THR A 137 3.95 5.71 -2.63
CA THR A 137 3.71 4.29 -2.35
C THR A 137 4.49 3.42 -3.33
N ILE A 138 5.21 2.43 -2.79
CA ILE A 138 5.95 1.41 -3.55
C ILE A 138 5.40 0.03 -3.18
N LEU A 139 5.06 -0.75 -4.19
CA LEU A 139 4.85 -2.20 -4.08
C LEU A 139 5.58 -2.87 -5.24
N MET A 140 6.57 -3.69 -4.93
CA MET A 140 7.43 -4.37 -5.89
C MET A 140 7.95 -5.67 -5.28
N GLY A 141 8.29 -6.66 -6.11
CA GLY A 141 8.86 -7.95 -5.67
C GLY A 141 8.05 -9.17 -6.13
N MET A 142 6.77 -9.00 -6.48
CA MET A 142 5.93 -10.12 -6.91
C MET A 142 6.38 -10.67 -8.28
N ASN A 143 6.78 -9.79 -9.21
CA ASN A 143 7.34 -10.22 -10.49
C ASN A 143 8.71 -10.91 -10.33
N ASP A 144 9.54 -10.49 -9.36
CA ASP A 144 10.79 -11.18 -9.03
C ASP A 144 10.53 -12.65 -8.61
N ILE A 145 9.49 -12.90 -7.80
CA ILE A 145 9.06 -14.26 -7.46
C ILE A 145 8.51 -14.99 -8.71
N CYS A 146 7.70 -14.33 -9.53
CA CYS A 146 7.17 -14.90 -10.77
C CYS A 146 8.24 -15.28 -11.80
N ASP A 147 9.41 -14.62 -11.76
CA ASP A 147 10.53 -14.83 -12.67
C ASP A 147 11.72 -15.55 -12.03
N TYR A 148 11.66 -15.87 -10.73
CA TYR A 148 12.78 -16.43 -9.95
C TYR A 148 13.46 -17.62 -10.62
N CYS A 149 12.69 -18.57 -11.15
CA CYS A 149 13.20 -19.77 -11.81
C CYS A 149 13.85 -19.50 -13.18
N LYS A 150 13.64 -18.32 -13.78
CA LYS A 150 14.21 -17.92 -15.08
C LYS A 150 15.64 -17.40 -14.91
N ASP A 151 15.90 -16.68 -13.83
CA ASP A 151 17.24 -16.23 -13.43
C ASP A 151 17.31 -16.04 -11.91
N LYS A 152 17.72 -17.10 -11.21
CA LYS A 152 17.81 -17.09 -9.74
C LYS A 152 18.83 -16.11 -9.19
N ALA A 153 19.83 -15.71 -9.98
CA ALA A 153 20.83 -14.74 -9.57
C ALA A 153 20.25 -13.33 -9.64
N LEU A 154 19.67 -12.96 -10.78
CA LEU A 154 19.05 -11.65 -10.98
C LEU A 154 17.90 -11.41 -10.01
N PHE A 155 17.01 -12.39 -9.85
CA PHE A 155 15.82 -12.30 -8.97
C PHE A 155 16.07 -12.91 -7.58
N SER A 156 17.33 -12.94 -7.14
CA SER A 156 17.68 -13.37 -5.79
C SER A 156 17.15 -12.40 -4.73
N VAL A 157 17.03 -12.90 -3.51
CA VAL A 157 16.72 -12.10 -2.32
C VAL A 157 17.70 -10.92 -2.18
N ASP A 158 18.99 -11.16 -2.41
CA ASP A 158 20.01 -10.13 -2.23
C ASP A 158 19.88 -9.02 -3.26
N ASN A 159 19.57 -9.34 -4.53
CA ASN A 159 19.31 -8.33 -5.54
C ASN A 159 18.00 -7.58 -5.30
N PHE A 160 16.95 -8.27 -4.83
CA PHE A 160 15.71 -7.63 -4.40
C PHE A 160 15.97 -6.53 -3.35
N ILE A 161 16.72 -6.87 -2.31
CA ILE A 161 17.11 -5.91 -1.26
C ILE A 161 18.06 -4.84 -1.79
N HIS A 162 19.00 -5.19 -2.66
CA HIS A 162 19.94 -4.25 -3.25
C HIS A 162 19.24 -3.16 -4.06
N TYR A 163 18.36 -3.51 -5.00
CA TYR A 163 17.68 -2.53 -5.85
C TYR A 163 16.62 -1.73 -5.10
N MET A 164 15.95 -2.33 -4.11
CA MET A 164 15.09 -1.61 -3.18
C MET A 164 15.91 -0.56 -2.41
N THR A 165 17.03 -0.96 -1.81
CA THR A 165 17.94 -0.07 -1.08
C THR A 165 18.42 1.09 -1.94
N LEU A 166 18.92 0.80 -3.15
CA LEU A 166 19.40 1.82 -4.08
C LEU A 166 18.32 2.87 -4.40
N SER A 167 17.09 2.42 -4.62
CA SER A 167 15.95 3.30 -4.91
C SER A 167 15.60 4.19 -3.71
N LEU A 168 15.56 3.62 -2.50
CA LEU A 168 15.27 4.38 -1.29
C LEU A 168 16.38 5.38 -0.94
N GLU A 169 17.65 5.02 -1.15
CA GLU A 169 18.78 5.95 -1.00
C GLU A 169 18.73 7.11 -1.99
N MET A 170 18.37 6.84 -3.25
CA MET A 170 18.16 7.91 -4.24
C MET A 170 17.09 8.90 -3.77
N LEU A 171 15.94 8.41 -3.30
CA LEU A 171 14.87 9.26 -2.78
C LEU A 171 15.32 10.08 -1.56
N MET A 172 15.95 9.42 -0.58
CA MET A 172 16.41 10.07 0.65
C MET A 172 17.45 11.16 0.39
N ASN A 173 18.32 10.96 -0.60
CA ASN A 173 19.38 11.90 -0.93
C ASN A 173 18.92 13.08 -1.80
N GLU A 174 17.84 12.89 -2.57
CA GLU A 174 17.49 13.83 -3.64
C GLU A 174 16.12 14.48 -3.51
N VAL A 175 15.23 13.96 -2.66
CA VAL A 175 13.85 14.45 -2.51
C VAL A 175 13.60 14.88 -1.06
N PRO A 176 13.47 16.19 -0.79
CA PRO A 176 13.11 16.67 0.54
C PRO A 176 11.62 16.47 0.82
N ARG A 177 11.28 16.38 2.11
CA ARG A 177 9.90 16.30 2.62
C ARG A 177 9.09 15.17 2.00
N MET A 178 9.54 13.94 2.25
CA MET A 178 8.94 12.76 1.66
C MET A 178 8.66 11.66 2.67
N ILE A 179 7.45 11.12 2.61
CA ILE A 179 7.06 9.88 3.27
C ILE A 179 6.94 8.81 2.19
N VAL A 180 7.66 7.71 2.35
CA VAL A 180 7.62 6.57 1.43
C VAL A 180 6.96 5.39 2.14
N ASN A 181 5.77 5.01 1.69
CA ASN A 181 5.15 3.74 2.04
C ASN A 181 5.77 2.64 1.17
N VAL A 182 6.42 1.66 1.79
CA VAL A 182 6.77 0.41 1.11
C VAL A 182 5.83 -0.67 1.60
N VAL A 183 5.02 -1.23 0.69
CA VAL A 183 4.04 -2.25 1.04
C VAL A 183 4.69 -3.62 0.94
N GLN A 184 4.46 -4.44 1.97
CA GLN A 184 4.97 -5.81 2.03
C GLN A 184 4.34 -6.67 0.94
N ILE A 185 5.14 -7.51 0.28
CA ILE A 185 4.61 -8.50 -0.66
C ILE A 185 3.79 -9.57 0.07
N LEU A 186 2.78 -10.14 -0.59
CA LEU A 186 1.98 -11.23 -0.04
C LEU A 186 2.64 -12.61 -0.25
N PRO A 187 2.20 -13.66 0.47
CA PRO A 187 2.55 -15.04 0.15
C PRO A 187 1.90 -15.46 -1.17
N MET A 188 2.68 -15.65 -2.22
CA MET A 188 2.17 -15.88 -3.57
C MET A 188 1.69 -17.32 -3.79
N HIS A 189 2.10 -18.28 -2.96
CA HIS A 189 1.74 -19.69 -3.09
C HIS A 189 0.22 -19.93 -3.22
N THR A 190 -0.59 -19.19 -2.44
CA THR A 190 -2.05 -19.38 -2.41
C THR A 190 -2.75 -18.81 -3.65
N LEU A 191 -2.08 -17.98 -4.46
CA LEU A 191 -2.61 -17.55 -5.76
C LEU A 191 -2.78 -18.71 -6.74
N ARG A 192 -2.12 -19.86 -6.53
CA ARG A 192 -2.35 -21.09 -7.30
C ARG A 192 -3.79 -21.62 -7.16
N GLU A 193 -4.53 -21.21 -6.13
CA GLU A 193 -5.95 -21.54 -5.96
C GLU A 193 -6.88 -20.67 -6.80
N VAL A 194 -6.40 -19.52 -7.29
CA VAL A 194 -7.19 -18.54 -8.06
C VAL A 194 -7.23 -18.97 -9.52
N GLN A 195 -8.07 -19.95 -9.83
CA GLN A 195 -8.13 -20.57 -11.15
C GLN A 195 -9.57 -20.81 -11.62
N LYS A 196 -9.79 -20.66 -12.94
CA LYS A 196 -11.00 -21.07 -13.66
C LYS A 196 -10.59 -21.65 -15.01
N PRO A 197 -11.39 -22.56 -15.61
CA PRO A 197 -11.13 -23.10 -16.95
C PRO A 197 -11.49 -22.07 -18.04
N THR A 198 -10.77 -20.94 -18.07
CA THR A 198 -10.98 -19.86 -19.03
C THR A 198 -9.66 -19.47 -19.70
N PRO A 199 -9.67 -19.00 -20.96
CA PRO A 199 -8.46 -18.56 -21.64
C PRO A 199 -7.68 -17.49 -20.88
N GLY A 200 -8.39 -16.58 -20.19
CA GLY A 200 -7.76 -15.53 -19.40
C GLY A 200 -6.92 -16.06 -18.24
N CYS A 201 -7.43 -16.99 -17.43
CA CYS A 201 -6.62 -17.57 -16.34
C CYS A 201 -5.39 -18.33 -16.86
N LEU A 202 -5.39 -18.83 -18.11
CA LEU A 202 -4.21 -19.50 -18.67
C LEU A 202 -3.03 -18.54 -18.85
N LEU A 203 -3.28 -17.22 -18.91
CA LEU A 203 -2.24 -16.20 -19.02
C LEU A 203 -1.32 -16.17 -17.79
N GLN A 204 -1.78 -16.65 -16.63
CA GLN A 204 -0.94 -16.79 -15.43
C GLN A 204 0.37 -17.53 -15.69
N ARG A 205 0.35 -18.53 -16.58
CA ARG A 205 1.55 -19.28 -16.96
C ARG A 205 2.55 -18.44 -17.75
N SER A 206 2.08 -17.41 -18.46
CA SER A 206 2.94 -16.53 -19.24
C SER A 206 3.68 -15.52 -18.36
N PHE A 207 2.98 -14.92 -17.40
CA PHE A 207 3.55 -13.85 -16.57
C PHE A 207 4.02 -14.31 -15.18
N CYS A 208 3.67 -15.53 -14.74
CA CYS A 208 4.10 -16.08 -13.45
C CYS A 208 4.37 -17.60 -13.52
N SER A 209 5.10 -18.06 -14.53
CA SER A 209 5.39 -19.48 -14.76
C SER A 209 6.01 -20.17 -13.56
N CYS A 210 6.95 -19.50 -12.85
CA CYS A 210 7.68 -20.09 -11.74
C CYS A 210 6.76 -20.48 -10.56
N LEU A 211 5.63 -19.80 -10.39
CA LEU A 211 4.63 -20.13 -9.38
C LEU A 211 3.63 -21.19 -9.87
N ILE A 212 3.18 -21.07 -11.12
CA ILE A 212 2.00 -21.78 -11.62
C ILE A 212 2.34 -23.16 -12.19
N GLU A 213 3.48 -23.30 -12.88
CA GLU A 213 3.83 -24.54 -13.56
C GLU A 213 4.32 -25.68 -12.66
N PRO A 214 5.07 -25.43 -11.57
CA PRO A 214 5.53 -26.51 -10.70
C PRO A 214 4.39 -27.36 -10.14
N ILE A 215 4.62 -28.66 -10.06
CA ILE A 215 3.67 -29.63 -9.50
C ILE A 215 3.52 -29.36 -7.99
N ALA A 216 2.33 -29.62 -7.46
CA ALA A 216 2.09 -29.50 -6.02
C ALA A 216 3.10 -30.33 -5.22
N LYS A 217 3.67 -29.72 -4.17
CA LYS A 217 4.69 -30.30 -3.28
C LYS A 217 6.05 -30.63 -3.93
N SER A 218 6.33 -30.12 -5.13
CA SER A 218 7.65 -30.29 -5.74
C SER A 218 8.74 -29.48 -5.00
N PRO A 219 10.02 -29.89 -5.07
CA PRO A 219 11.13 -29.12 -4.50
C PRO A 219 11.20 -27.68 -5.02
N GLU A 220 10.89 -27.46 -6.30
CA GLU A 220 10.94 -26.15 -6.95
C GLU A 220 9.88 -25.20 -6.35
N LEU A 221 8.67 -25.70 -6.12
CA LEU A 221 7.62 -24.91 -5.48
C LEU A 221 7.96 -24.62 -4.01
N GLN A 222 8.53 -25.60 -3.30
CA GLN A 222 8.97 -25.40 -1.91
C GLN A 222 10.06 -24.33 -1.81
N GLU A 223 11.05 -24.38 -2.70
CA GLU A 223 12.11 -23.38 -2.80
C GLU A 223 11.52 -21.98 -3.05
N LEU A 224 10.61 -21.85 -4.03
CA LEU A 224 9.98 -20.56 -4.33
C LEU A 224 9.23 -19.98 -3.13
N VAL A 225 8.51 -20.82 -2.38
CA VAL A 225 7.83 -20.41 -1.15
C VAL A 225 8.84 -19.90 -0.10
N GLN A 226 9.96 -20.59 0.08
CA GLN A 226 11.01 -20.12 0.99
C GLN A 226 11.61 -18.78 0.53
N VAL A 227 11.85 -18.61 -0.77
CA VAL A 227 12.34 -17.34 -1.34
C VAL A 227 11.35 -16.21 -1.08
N ASN A 228 10.05 -16.43 -1.27
CA ASN A 228 9.02 -15.42 -0.98
C ASN A 228 9.03 -15.01 0.51
N LEU A 229 9.13 -15.97 1.43
CA LEU A 229 9.22 -15.69 2.87
C LEU A 229 10.51 -14.94 3.22
N GLU A 230 11.60 -15.26 2.54
CA GLU A 230 12.88 -14.59 2.75
C GLU A 230 12.89 -13.15 2.21
N PHE A 231 12.24 -12.88 1.08
CA PHE A 231 11.99 -11.50 0.60
C PHE A 231 11.25 -10.70 1.67
N GLN A 232 10.18 -11.28 2.23
CA GLN A 232 9.40 -10.64 3.27
C GLN A 232 10.25 -10.31 4.51
N ARG A 233 11.02 -11.30 4.99
CA ARG A 233 11.88 -11.18 6.17
C ARG A 233 12.97 -10.13 5.98
N ARG A 234 13.66 -10.13 4.84
CA ARG A 234 14.76 -9.21 4.56
C ARG A 234 14.29 -7.78 4.30
N LEU A 235 13.08 -7.60 3.74
CA LEU A 235 12.48 -6.28 3.60
C LEU A 235 12.13 -5.68 4.96
N GLU A 236 11.60 -6.50 5.88
CA GLU A 236 11.37 -6.10 7.27
C GLU A 236 12.67 -5.70 7.97
N GLU A 237 13.74 -6.49 7.83
CA GLU A 237 15.05 -6.14 8.41
C GLU A 237 15.59 -4.81 7.88
N LEU A 238 15.45 -4.55 6.57
CA LEU A 238 15.87 -3.31 5.95
C LEU A 238 15.09 -2.11 6.51
N LEU A 239 13.76 -2.22 6.60
CA LEU A 239 12.88 -1.09 6.86
C LEU A 239 12.54 -0.85 8.34
N TYR A 240 12.76 -1.83 9.22
CA TYR A 240 12.66 -1.62 10.67
C TYR A 240 13.92 -0.98 11.28
N SER A 241 15.00 -0.86 10.50
CA SER A 241 16.15 -0.05 10.86
C SER A 241 15.84 1.45 10.79
N ASP A 242 16.71 2.28 11.36
CA ASP A 242 16.65 3.75 11.26
C ASP A 242 17.35 4.30 10.01
N ARG A 243 17.81 3.43 9.10
CA ARG A 243 18.59 3.79 7.90
C ARG A 243 17.90 4.83 7.02
N PHE A 244 16.57 4.79 6.92
CA PHE A 244 15.78 5.66 6.04
C PHE A 244 14.89 6.61 6.83
N PHE A 245 15.42 7.19 7.90
CA PHE A 245 14.73 8.15 8.76
C PHE A 245 15.58 9.40 8.98
N ARG A 246 15.00 10.58 8.74
CA ARG A 246 15.51 11.92 9.08
C ARG A 246 14.33 12.81 9.45
N ASP A 247 14.63 14.03 9.88
CA ASP A 247 13.60 15.03 10.15
C ASP A 247 12.66 15.22 8.95
N ASP A 248 13.16 15.30 7.72
CA ASP A 248 12.35 15.59 6.54
C ASP A 248 12.01 14.37 5.66
N PHE A 249 12.37 13.17 6.07
CA PHE A 249 12.26 11.97 5.23
C PHE A 249 12.05 10.72 6.06
N ALA A 250 11.07 9.89 5.68
CA ALA A 250 10.88 8.58 6.29
C ALA A 250 10.43 7.53 5.28
N VAL A 251 10.98 6.32 5.39
CA VAL A 251 10.42 5.11 4.76
C VAL A 251 9.72 4.28 5.82
N VAL A 252 8.48 3.88 5.55
CA VAL A 252 7.62 3.15 6.47
C VAL A 252 7.14 1.88 5.80
N LEU A 253 7.38 0.74 6.44
CA LEU A 253 6.82 -0.53 6.00
C LEU A 253 5.33 -0.58 6.30
N GLN A 254 4.52 -1.01 5.33
CA GLN A 254 3.09 -1.26 5.50
C GLN A 254 2.81 -2.76 5.32
N PRO A 255 2.80 -3.56 6.41
CA PRO A 255 2.80 -5.02 6.36
C PRO A 255 1.42 -5.65 6.19
N PHE A 256 0.36 -4.89 5.91
CA PHE A 256 -1.01 -5.42 5.92
C PHE A 256 -1.23 -6.65 5.03
N LEU A 257 -0.47 -6.81 3.94
CA LEU A 257 -0.53 -7.96 3.03
C LEU A 257 0.31 -9.17 3.43
N LYS A 258 1.15 -9.09 4.47
CA LYS A 258 2.17 -10.09 4.82
C LYS A 258 1.62 -11.52 4.92
N HIS A 259 0.38 -11.67 5.38
CA HIS A 259 -0.28 -12.96 5.60
C HIS A 259 -1.59 -13.09 4.80
N ALA A 260 -1.78 -12.27 3.77
CA ALA A 260 -3.03 -12.23 3.03
C ALA A 260 -3.18 -13.46 2.12
N ASP A 261 -4.22 -14.23 2.35
CA ASP A 261 -4.74 -15.26 1.46
C ASP A 261 -5.79 -14.69 0.50
N PRO A 262 -6.05 -15.38 -0.63
CA PRO A 262 -7.16 -15.05 -1.51
C PRO A 262 -8.49 -14.99 -0.74
N PRO A 263 -9.33 -13.98 -1.00
CA PRO A 263 -10.64 -13.87 -0.36
C PRO A 263 -11.51 -15.07 -0.74
N ARG A 264 -12.36 -15.50 0.19
CA ARG A 264 -13.24 -16.68 0.04
C ARG A 264 -14.69 -16.32 0.34
N LEU A 265 -15.59 -16.99 -0.37
CA LEU A 265 -17.02 -16.97 -0.08
C LEU A 265 -17.32 -17.85 1.16
N ALA A 266 -18.52 -17.74 1.71
CA ALA A 266 -18.97 -18.56 2.85
C ALA A 266 -18.90 -20.09 2.61
N ASN A 267 -18.86 -20.54 1.35
CA ASN A 267 -18.69 -21.94 0.98
C ASN A 267 -17.22 -22.39 0.85
N GLY A 268 -16.25 -21.53 1.19
CA GLY A 268 -14.82 -21.80 1.16
C GLY A 268 -14.15 -21.66 -0.22
N LYS A 269 -14.90 -21.42 -1.30
CA LYS A 269 -14.33 -21.16 -2.63
C LYS A 269 -13.76 -19.76 -2.70
N VAL A 270 -12.70 -19.58 -3.49
CA VAL A 270 -12.15 -18.24 -3.81
C VAL A 270 -13.25 -17.34 -4.35
N ASP A 271 -13.37 -16.14 -3.78
CA ASP A 271 -14.25 -15.09 -4.29
C ASP A 271 -13.61 -14.46 -5.53
N MET A 272 -13.96 -15.02 -6.68
CA MET A 272 -13.43 -14.59 -7.97
C MET A 272 -13.91 -13.21 -8.41
N THR A 273 -14.76 -12.51 -7.64
CA THR A 273 -15.12 -11.11 -7.92
C THR A 273 -13.97 -10.14 -7.61
N PHE A 274 -13.00 -10.57 -6.80
CA PHE A 274 -11.79 -9.80 -6.51
C PHE A 274 -10.76 -9.81 -7.63
N PHE A 275 -10.81 -10.79 -8.54
CA PHE A 275 -9.75 -11.00 -9.53
C PHE A 275 -10.21 -10.67 -10.94
N THR A 276 -9.31 -10.08 -11.74
CA THR A 276 -9.61 -9.77 -13.14
C THR A 276 -9.73 -11.04 -13.98
N HIS A 277 -9.95 -10.87 -15.28
CA HIS A 277 -10.09 -11.96 -16.24
C HIS A 277 -8.82 -12.80 -16.40
N ASP A 278 -7.65 -12.33 -15.95
CA ASP A 278 -6.42 -13.13 -15.86
C ASP A 278 -6.31 -13.98 -14.59
N CYS A 279 -7.27 -13.84 -13.66
CA CYS A 279 -7.33 -14.58 -12.40
C CYS A 279 -6.13 -14.30 -11.48
N PHE A 280 -5.43 -13.17 -11.66
CA PHE A 280 -4.23 -12.83 -10.93
C PHE A 280 -4.28 -11.42 -10.35
N HIS A 281 -4.52 -10.42 -11.21
CA HIS A 281 -4.64 -9.03 -10.76
C HIS A 281 -6.00 -8.79 -10.12
N PHE A 282 -6.10 -7.72 -9.33
CA PHE A 282 -7.35 -7.37 -8.66
C PHE A 282 -8.28 -6.52 -9.53
N THR A 283 -9.58 -6.73 -9.36
CA THR A 283 -10.61 -5.79 -9.83
C THR A 283 -10.65 -4.55 -8.95
N ILE A 284 -11.46 -3.55 -9.30
CA ILE A 284 -11.75 -2.39 -8.43
C ILE A 284 -12.03 -2.83 -6.99
N LYS A 285 -12.80 -3.91 -6.78
CA LYS A 285 -13.13 -4.43 -5.45
C LYS A 285 -11.88 -4.75 -4.61
N GLY A 286 -10.89 -5.41 -5.19
CA GLY A 286 -9.64 -5.70 -4.48
C GLY A 286 -8.77 -4.46 -4.29
N HIS A 287 -8.75 -3.56 -5.28
CA HIS A 287 -8.08 -2.27 -5.17
C HIS A 287 -8.62 -1.41 -4.02
N GLU A 288 -9.94 -1.41 -3.79
CA GLU A 288 -10.53 -0.69 -2.67
C GLU A 288 -10.09 -1.24 -1.32
N GLU A 289 -10.04 -2.56 -1.15
CA GLU A 289 -9.55 -3.17 0.10
C GLU A 289 -8.06 -2.90 0.33
N LEU A 290 -7.24 -2.92 -0.74
CA LEU A 290 -5.83 -2.51 -0.65
C LEU A 290 -5.66 -1.06 -0.17
N ALA A 291 -6.49 -0.14 -0.68
CA ALA A 291 -6.46 1.26 -0.29
C ALA A 291 -6.80 1.45 1.19
N LYS A 292 -7.80 0.72 1.68
CA LYS A 292 -8.21 0.75 3.11
C LYS A 292 -7.13 0.18 4.03
N GLY A 293 -6.53 -0.95 3.64
CA GLY A 293 -5.41 -1.54 4.36
C GLY A 293 -4.23 -0.59 4.48
N LEU A 294 -3.83 0.04 3.37
CA LEU A 294 -2.75 1.03 3.34
C LEU A 294 -3.05 2.25 4.23
N TRP A 295 -4.24 2.83 4.09
CA TRP A 295 -4.65 3.97 4.91
C TRP A 295 -4.60 3.66 6.41
N ASN A 296 -5.18 2.53 6.82
CA ASN A 296 -5.18 2.14 8.22
C ASN A 296 -3.76 1.95 8.76
N ASN A 297 -2.90 1.29 8.00
CA ASN A 297 -1.50 1.06 8.37
C ASN A 297 -0.69 2.37 8.55
N MET A 298 -0.96 3.41 7.76
CA MET A 298 -0.33 4.73 7.91
C MET A 298 -0.67 5.41 9.25
N PHE A 299 -1.86 5.14 9.81
CA PHE A 299 -2.34 5.72 11.07
C PHE A 299 -2.29 4.73 12.24
N GLN A 300 -1.46 3.69 12.13
CA GLN A 300 -1.19 2.74 13.18
C GLN A 300 0.32 2.74 13.52
N PRO A 301 0.67 2.71 14.82
CA PRO A 301 2.07 2.69 15.23
C PRO A 301 2.76 1.39 14.81
N GLU A 302 4.07 1.44 14.59
CA GLU A 302 4.87 0.22 14.36
C GLU A 302 4.64 -0.84 15.45
N GLY A 303 4.54 -2.11 15.03
CA GLY A 303 4.15 -3.22 15.90
C GLY A 303 2.65 -3.31 16.24
N GLY A 304 1.85 -2.27 15.92
CA GLY A 304 0.39 -2.25 16.06
C GLY A 304 -0.35 -2.13 14.72
N LYS A 305 0.37 -2.23 13.59
CA LYS A 305 -0.23 -2.20 12.26
C LYS A 305 -1.10 -3.43 12.01
N MET A 306 -2.25 -3.21 11.39
CA MET A 306 -3.16 -4.26 10.95
C MET A 306 -2.46 -5.19 9.97
N ILE A 307 -2.64 -6.49 10.14
CA ILE A 307 -2.27 -7.53 9.17
C ILE A 307 -3.53 -8.29 8.80
N VAL A 308 -3.84 -8.38 7.51
CA VAL A 308 -5.03 -9.09 7.04
C VAL A 308 -4.71 -10.56 6.82
N SER A 309 -5.63 -11.43 7.21
CA SER A 309 -5.57 -12.85 6.84
C SER A 309 -6.14 -13.08 5.44
N SER A 310 -7.15 -12.31 5.03
CA SER A 310 -7.69 -12.25 3.67
C SER A 310 -8.61 -11.03 3.54
N PHE A 311 -9.09 -10.73 2.33
CA PHE A 311 -10.14 -9.72 2.10
C PHE A 311 -11.56 -10.33 2.07
N SER A 312 -11.76 -11.48 2.70
CA SER A 312 -13.09 -12.11 2.78
C SER A 312 -14.05 -11.25 3.58
N ASP A 313 -13.53 -10.61 4.64
CA ASP A 313 -14.24 -9.61 5.43
C ASP A 313 -13.78 -8.20 5.01
N PRO A 314 -14.70 -7.27 4.72
CA PRO A 314 -14.32 -5.91 4.33
C PRO A 314 -13.55 -5.17 5.42
N ILE A 315 -12.51 -4.46 5.03
CA ILE A 315 -11.74 -3.62 5.93
C ILE A 315 -12.55 -2.37 6.27
N SER A 316 -12.67 -2.07 7.57
CA SER A 316 -13.22 -0.81 8.05
C SER A 316 -12.13 0.26 8.07
N LEU A 317 -12.41 1.44 7.50
CA LEU A 317 -11.49 2.57 7.54
C LEU A 317 -11.47 3.19 8.93
N ILE A 318 -10.26 3.51 9.41
CA ILE A 318 -10.08 4.26 10.64
C ILE A 318 -10.00 5.76 10.36
N CYS A 319 -10.49 6.56 11.30
CA CYS A 319 -10.18 7.98 11.33
C CYS A 319 -8.86 8.20 12.07
N PRO A 320 -8.02 9.17 11.65
CA PRO A 320 -6.85 9.58 12.43
C PRO A 320 -7.29 9.99 13.85
N PRO A 321 -6.68 9.44 14.92
CA PRO A 321 -7.02 9.80 16.29
C PRO A 321 -6.83 11.30 16.55
N VAL A 322 -7.71 11.91 17.35
CA VAL A 322 -7.56 13.32 17.76
C VAL A 322 -6.22 13.55 18.47
N GLU A 323 -5.77 12.54 19.22
CA GLU A 323 -4.60 12.67 20.10
C GLU A 323 -3.29 12.44 19.36
N HIS A 324 -3.37 11.79 18.19
CA HIS A 324 -2.25 11.59 17.28
C HIS A 324 -2.74 11.68 15.83
N PRO A 325 -2.96 12.90 15.30
CA PRO A 325 -3.48 13.10 13.95
C PRO A 325 -2.40 12.95 12.85
N TYR A 326 -1.19 12.56 13.22
CA TYR A 326 -0.04 12.46 12.31
C TYR A 326 0.12 11.05 11.75
N ILE A 327 0.73 10.95 10.57
CA ILE A 327 1.15 9.68 9.99
C ILE A 327 2.26 9.09 10.86
N PHE A 328 2.17 7.80 11.19
CA PHE A 328 3.23 7.13 11.95
C PHE A 328 4.43 6.84 11.04
N THR A 329 5.57 7.46 11.36
CA THR A 329 6.79 7.40 10.52
C THR A 329 8.05 6.89 11.22
N ARG A 330 8.02 6.73 12.56
CA ARG A 330 9.18 6.26 13.33
C ARG A 330 9.34 4.73 13.22
N PRO A 331 10.50 4.22 12.74
CA PRO A 331 10.77 2.78 12.69
C PRO A 331 11.01 2.18 14.08
N VAL A 332 10.98 0.85 14.17
CA VAL A 332 11.14 0.11 15.46
C VAL A 332 12.46 0.45 16.14
N ALA A 333 13.58 0.46 15.41
CA ALA A 333 14.90 0.73 15.97
C ALA A 333 15.05 2.17 16.52
N ALA A 334 14.32 3.13 15.95
CA ALA A 334 14.35 4.52 16.39
C ALA A 334 13.47 4.80 17.63
N ARG A 335 12.83 3.79 18.22
CA ARG A 335 12.13 3.94 19.49
C ARG A 335 13.13 3.99 20.65
N SER A 336 13.59 5.19 20.98
CA SER A 336 14.19 5.48 22.28
C SER A 336 13.08 5.66 23.32
N ASP A 337 13.03 4.73 24.27
CA ASP A 337 12.17 4.63 25.46
C ASP A 337 10.67 4.28 25.32
N PRO A 338 10.15 3.39 26.18
CA PRO A 338 8.73 3.05 26.27
C PRO A 338 7.97 4.18 26.97
N MET A 339 7.62 5.24 26.26
CA MET A 339 6.69 6.23 26.81
C MET A 339 5.22 5.84 26.56
N LEU A 340 4.54 5.60 27.69
CA LEU A 340 3.10 5.65 27.95
C LEU A 340 2.25 4.39 27.68
N LEU A 341 2.65 3.29 28.32
CA LEU A 341 1.72 2.33 28.94
C LEU A 341 1.77 2.49 30.47
N GLN A 342 1.58 3.71 30.96
CA GLN A 342 1.15 3.96 32.34
C GLN A 342 -0.10 4.83 32.30
N CYS A 343 -1.21 4.21 31.89
CA CYS A 343 -2.51 4.72 32.32
C CYS A 343 -2.64 4.33 33.79
N GLY A 344 -2.68 5.35 34.66
CA GLY A 344 -2.48 5.22 36.09
C GLY A 344 -3.40 4.22 36.78
N SER A 345 -2.81 3.44 37.69
CA SER A 345 -3.47 2.63 38.71
C SER A 345 -4.15 3.48 39.82
N SER A 346 -4.62 4.69 39.49
CA SER A 346 -5.30 5.59 40.43
C SER A 346 -6.74 5.95 40.02
N TRP A 347 -7.26 5.41 38.91
CA TRP A 347 -8.64 5.67 38.46
C TRP A 347 -9.64 4.54 38.79
N GLN A 348 -9.26 3.53 39.58
CA GLN A 348 -10.18 2.47 40.01
C GLN A 348 -11.07 2.85 41.21
N TRP A 349 -10.86 4.00 41.86
CA TRP A 349 -11.71 4.45 42.98
C TRP A 349 -12.73 5.55 42.59
N ALA A 350 -12.55 6.24 41.46
CA ALA A 350 -13.44 7.32 41.05
C ALA A 350 -14.65 6.86 40.21
N ILE A 351 -14.55 5.71 39.52
CA ILE A 351 -15.64 5.20 38.67
C ILE A 351 -16.69 4.43 39.49
N ALA A 352 -16.31 3.85 40.63
CA ALA A 352 -17.23 3.15 41.53
C ALA A 352 -18.24 4.09 42.24
N LEU A 353 -17.89 5.36 42.42
CA LEU A 353 -18.76 6.37 43.04
C LEU A 353 -19.74 7.04 42.05
N LEU A 354 -19.41 7.07 40.76
CA LEU A 354 -20.28 7.65 39.73
C LEU A 354 -21.31 6.66 39.17
N PHE A 355 -21.00 5.36 39.18
CA PHE A 355 -21.96 4.32 38.77
C PHE A 355 -23.07 4.07 39.80
N SER A 356 -22.78 4.26 41.09
CA SER A 356 -23.78 4.12 42.16
C SER A 356 -24.76 5.31 42.22
N LEU A 357 -24.41 6.47 41.67
CA LEU A 357 -25.33 7.62 41.57
C LEU A 357 -26.23 7.60 40.33
N ARG A 358 -25.79 6.98 39.22
CA ARG A 358 -26.58 6.97 37.96
C ARG A 358 -27.71 5.94 37.94
N VAL A 359 -27.57 4.82 38.65
CA VAL A 359 -28.66 3.84 38.81
C VAL A 359 -29.80 4.41 39.68
N ALA A 360 -29.51 5.37 40.57
CA ALA A 360 -30.52 6.04 41.37
C ALA A 360 -31.36 7.08 40.60
N LEU A 361 -30.96 7.47 39.38
CA LEU A 361 -31.55 8.60 38.64
C LEU A 361 -32.16 8.25 37.26
N GLY A 362 -32.16 6.97 36.85
CA GLY A 362 -33.02 6.47 35.77
C GLY A 362 -32.96 7.22 34.42
N LEU A 363 -31.76 7.44 33.87
CA LEU A 363 -31.60 8.09 32.56
C LEU A 363 -31.00 7.11 31.53
N ASP A 364 -31.81 6.74 30.55
CA ASP A 364 -31.40 5.99 29.35
C ASP A 364 -30.72 6.91 28.32
N SER A 365 -29.74 6.38 27.59
CA SER A 365 -29.18 7.06 26.43
C SER A 365 -28.84 6.07 25.30
N THR A 366 -29.68 6.06 24.27
CA THR A 366 -29.34 5.64 22.91
C THR A 366 -28.66 6.79 22.18
N LEU A 367 -27.47 6.57 21.62
CA LEU A 367 -26.84 7.48 20.66
C LEU A 367 -26.25 6.66 19.51
N LEU A 368 -26.91 6.77 18.35
CA LEU A 368 -26.42 6.37 17.04
C LEU A 368 -25.47 7.46 16.54
N GLY A 369 -24.24 7.08 16.18
CA GLY A 369 -23.26 7.96 15.56
C GLY A 369 -23.13 7.69 14.06
N LEU A 370 -23.49 8.68 13.25
CA LEU A 370 -23.08 8.84 11.85
C LEU A 370 -22.27 10.15 11.80
N CYS A 371 -21.07 10.12 11.23
CA CYS A 371 -20.19 11.29 11.14
C CYS A 371 -20.22 11.92 9.73
N TRP A 372 -20.28 13.25 9.72
CA TRP A 372 -19.91 14.12 8.60
C TRP A 372 -18.49 14.65 8.81
#